data_AF-A0A7S3EUD5-F1
#
_entry.id   AF-A0A7S3EUD5-F1
#
_cell.length_a   1.000
_cell.length_b   1.000
_cell.length_c   1.000
_cell.angle_alpha   90.00
_cell.angle_beta   90.00
_cell.angle_gamma   90.00
#
_symmetry.space_group_name_H-M   'P 1'
#
loop_
_entity.id
_entity.type
_entity.pdbx_description
1 polymer ?
#
loop_
_entity_poly.entity_id
_entity_poly.type
_entity_poly.pdbx_seq_one_letter_code
_entity_poly.pdbx_strand_id
1 'polypeptide(L)'
;VDPPSYFNEGMYLAIAPEAAALPISILPGNVTTAEAAARFNLEEAHMRPVLRDALALAIALNRTLVLPRMLCYCDNIWKEMKHCRVGGAFGMTLPFDCPADHIINLPSWFSADMPIAFRESGFLSDPRLSPDIKRSWVRVSTPPMTSGEARRLLKPYESSRVIELAIGKDRFCGFEEAAKADVFSSLAPHLVSYSRHFCYEDGFKVGPGGIPFYSPCCHGAPGRHFPCVWLHEPPKFYAHAETPPPFCANRGSMPVTQVEVPTNYPDLSPNPMSRQFHAVTDEFRVGFKRKATSN
;
A
#
# COMPACT_ATOMS: atom_id res chain seq x y z
N VAL A 1 -14.17 3.89 18.94
CA VAL A 1 -15.10 4.28 17.85
C VAL A 1 -14.55 5.57 17.27
N ASP A 2 -14.36 5.64 15.97
CA ASP A 2 -13.80 6.82 15.31
C ASP A 2 -14.75 8.02 15.43
N PRO A 3 -14.22 9.25 15.57
CA PRO A 3 -15.06 10.44 15.64
C PRO A 3 -15.77 10.69 14.29
N PRO A 4 -16.95 11.33 14.27
CA PRO A 4 -17.65 11.64 13.02
C PRO A 4 -16.80 12.45 12.01
N SER A 5 -15.92 13.34 12.50
CA SER A 5 -15.01 14.12 11.65
C SER A 5 -14.08 13.23 10.80
N TYR A 6 -13.82 11.99 11.23
CA TYR A 6 -13.02 11.03 10.48
C TYR A 6 -13.56 10.76 9.07
N PHE A 7 -14.89 10.66 8.94
CA PHE A 7 -15.60 10.31 7.70
C PHE A 7 -16.28 11.51 7.02
N ASN A 8 -16.35 12.66 7.69
CA ASN A 8 -17.11 13.83 7.24
C ASN A 8 -16.24 15.00 6.76
N GLU A 9 -14.97 15.04 7.14
CA GLU A 9 -14.09 16.18 6.92
C GLU A 9 -12.77 15.75 6.27
N GLY A 10 -12.23 16.60 5.39
CA GLY A 10 -10.89 16.41 4.86
C GLY A 10 -10.75 16.85 3.40
N MET A 11 -9.49 16.89 2.94
CA MET A 11 -9.10 17.05 1.55
C MET A 11 -8.08 15.97 1.26
N TYR A 12 -8.37 15.09 0.31
CA TYR A 12 -7.64 13.85 0.10
C TYR A 12 -6.88 13.86 -1.22
N LEU A 13 -5.73 13.19 -1.21
CA LEU A 13 -5.05 12.70 -2.39
C LEU A 13 -5.11 11.17 -2.36
N ALA A 14 -5.51 10.56 -3.46
CA ALA A 14 -5.56 9.11 -3.63
C ALA A 14 -4.93 8.70 -4.96
N ILE A 15 -4.59 7.42 -5.08
CA ILE A 15 -4.16 6.80 -6.33
C ILE A 15 -5.25 5.83 -6.77
N ALA A 16 -5.58 5.84 -8.06
CA ALA A 16 -6.53 4.89 -8.62
C ALA A 16 -6.09 3.44 -8.34
N PRO A 17 -7.00 2.54 -7.92
CA PRO A 17 -6.65 1.17 -7.55
C PRO A 17 -5.84 0.42 -8.62
N GLU A 18 -6.20 0.59 -9.89
CA GLU A 18 -5.54 0.02 -11.06
C GLU A 18 -4.15 0.63 -11.35
N ALA A 19 -3.85 1.80 -10.80
CA ALA A 19 -2.54 2.44 -10.90
C ALA A 19 -1.64 2.12 -9.70
N ALA A 20 -2.23 1.69 -8.58
CA ALA A 20 -1.54 1.36 -7.34
C ALA A 20 -0.93 -0.04 -7.33
N ALA A 21 -1.55 -0.99 -8.03
CA ALA A 21 -1.17 -2.39 -8.04
C ALA A 21 -0.93 -2.90 -9.47
N LEU A 22 -0.14 -3.97 -9.61
CA LEU A 22 -0.07 -4.69 -10.88
C LEU A 22 -1.37 -5.48 -11.12
N PRO A 23 -1.67 -5.89 -12.37
CA PRO A 23 -2.79 -6.78 -12.63
C PRO A 23 -2.73 -8.02 -11.73
N ILE A 24 -3.85 -8.34 -11.08
CA ILE A 24 -3.94 -9.43 -10.10
C ILE A 24 -3.61 -10.76 -10.79
N SER A 25 -2.69 -11.53 -10.18
CA SER A 25 -2.31 -12.85 -10.64
C SER A 25 -2.63 -13.88 -9.55
N ILE A 26 -3.73 -14.63 -9.67
CA ILE A 26 -4.05 -15.65 -8.66
C ILE A 26 -3.02 -16.77 -8.73
N LEU A 27 -2.32 -17.04 -7.62
CA LEU A 27 -1.32 -18.10 -7.54
C LEU A 27 -1.94 -19.41 -7.06
N PRO A 28 -1.52 -20.56 -7.60
CA PRO A 28 -2.08 -21.85 -7.20
C PRO A 28 -1.68 -22.21 -5.76
N GLY A 29 -2.47 -23.06 -5.11
CA GLY A 29 -2.22 -23.46 -3.71
C GLY A 29 -0.89 -24.18 -3.48
N ASN A 30 -0.32 -24.78 -4.53
CA ASN A 30 0.97 -25.49 -4.50
C ASN A 30 2.15 -24.63 -4.99
N VAL A 31 1.97 -23.33 -5.23
CA VAL A 31 3.05 -22.41 -5.61
C VAL A 31 4.18 -22.48 -4.58
N THR A 32 5.44 -22.49 -5.00
CA THR A 32 6.55 -22.43 -4.04
C THR A 32 6.64 -21.04 -3.41
N THR A 33 7.17 -20.93 -2.18
CA THR A 33 7.43 -19.62 -1.56
C THR A 33 8.38 -18.80 -2.42
N ALA A 34 9.35 -19.42 -3.09
CA ALA A 34 10.27 -18.70 -3.98
C ALA A 34 9.55 -18.02 -5.16
N GLU A 35 8.64 -18.72 -5.84
CA GLU A 35 7.85 -18.17 -6.95
C GLU A 35 6.89 -17.07 -6.48
N ALA A 36 6.20 -17.32 -5.36
CA ALA A 36 5.26 -16.36 -4.79
C ALA A 36 5.96 -15.10 -4.26
N ALA A 37 7.13 -15.25 -3.63
CA ALA A 37 7.99 -14.14 -3.23
C ALA A 37 8.54 -13.37 -4.44
N ALA A 38 8.89 -14.04 -5.55
CA ALA A 38 9.29 -13.38 -6.78
C ALA A 38 8.15 -12.53 -7.36
N ARG A 39 6.91 -13.04 -7.33
CA ARG A 39 5.73 -12.26 -7.72
C ARG A 39 5.49 -11.07 -6.77
N PHE A 40 5.63 -11.28 -5.46
CA PHE A 40 5.54 -10.20 -4.47
C PHE A 40 6.55 -9.09 -4.73
N ASN A 41 7.78 -9.45 -5.10
CA ASN A 41 8.83 -8.51 -5.45
C ASN A 41 8.46 -7.61 -6.64
N LEU A 42 7.76 -8.14 -7.64
CA LEU A 42 7.24 -7.34 -8.75
C LEU A 42 6.18 -6.34 -8.28
N GLU A 43 5.26 -6.79 -7.42
CA GLU A 43 4.22 -5.94 -6.84
C GLU A 43 4.83 -4.78 -6.03
N GLU A 44 5.80 -5.08 -5.17
CA GLU A 44 6.52 -4.12 -4.35
C GLU A 44 7.32 -3.11 -5.18
N ALA A 45 8.00 -3.58 -6.23
CA ALA A 45 8.75 -2.72 -7.14
C ALA A 45 7.86 -1.75 -7.94
N HIS A 46 6.57 -2.05 -8.06
CA HIS A 46 5.57 -1.14 -8.61
C HIS A 46 5.01 -0.20 -7.55
N MET A 47 4.55 -0.76 -6.43
CA MET A 47 3.83 -0.02 -5.39
C MET A 47 4.72 1.00 -4.67
N ARG A 48 5.98 0.68 -4.35
CA ARG A 48 6.84 1.61 -3.58
C ARG A 48 7.09 2.95 -4.30
N PRO A 49 7.42 3.00 -5.61
CA PRO A 49 7.44 4.25 -6.36
C PRO A 49 6.10 5.01 -6.36
N VAL A 50 4.97 4.29 -6.46
CA VAL A 50 3.63 4.90 -6.39
C VAL A 50 3.43 5.58 -5.04
N LEU A 51 3.70 4.88 -3.94
CA LEU A 51 3.54 5.39 -2.59
C LEU A 51 4.47 6.58 -2.32
N ARG A 52 5.72 6.49 -2.77
CA ARG A 52 6.70 7.59 -2.71
C ARG A 52 6.14 8.86 -3.37
N ASP A 53 5.65 8.74 -4.60
CA ASP A 53 5.17 9.89 -5.37
C ASP A 53 3.86 10.44 -4.81
N ALA A 54 2.95 9.56 -4.37
CA ALA A 54 1.72 9.93 -3.72
C ALA A 54 1.98 10.71 -2.40
N LEU A 55 2.91 10.24 -1.57
CA LEU A 55 3.33 10.93 -0.36
C LEU A 55 3.89 12.32 -0.66
N ALA A 56 4.80 12.43 -1.63
CA ALA A 56 5.39 13.70 -2.00
C ALA A 56 4.34 14.71 -2.52
N LEU A 57 3.43 14.25 -3.39
CA LEU A 57 2.35 15.07 -3.93
C LEU A 57 1.33 15.47 -2.86
N ALA A 58 1.03 14.59 -1.89
CA ALA A 58 0.15 14.89 -0.78
C ALA A 58 0.76 16.00 0.11
N ILE A 59 2.06 15.95 0.38
CA ILE A 59 2.81 17.02 1.05
C ILE A 59 2.77 18.32 0.22
N ALA A 60 3.03 18.24 -1.09
CA ALA A 60 3.07 19.40 -1.98
C ALA A 60 1.72 20.15 -2.06
N LEU A 61 0.61 19.42 -1.97
CA LEU A 61 -0.76 19.91 -2.07
C LEU A 61 -1.43 20.13 -0.70
N ASN A 62 -0.75 19.79 0.40
CA ASN A 62 -1.30 19.78 1.76
C ASN A 62 -2.61 19.00 1.86
N ARG A 63 -2.60 17.75 1.36
CA ARG A 63 -3.75 16.84 1.37
C ARG A 63 -3.46 15.61 2.21
N THR A 64 -4.50 15.09 2.86
CA THR A 64 -4.45 13.80 3.55
C THR A 64 -4.23 12.70 2.53
N LEU A 65 -3.18 11.89 2.69
CA LEU A 65 -2.93 10.78 1.79
C LEU A 65 -3.83 9.60 2.14
N VAL A 66 -4.66 9.14 1.20
CA VAL A 66 -5.30 7.83 1.32
C VAL A 66 -4.31 6.78 0.82
N LEU A 67 -3.91 5.87 1.70
CA LEU A 67 -2.97 4.83 1.35
C LEU A 67 -3.54 3.96 0.22
N PRO A 68 -2.73 3.68 -0.82
CA PRO A 68 -3.14 2.78 -1.88
C PRO A 68 -3.42 1.39 -1.31
N ARG A 69 -4.23 0.64 -2.05
CA ARG A 69 -4.41 -0.77 -1.76
C ARG A 69 -3.14 -1.54 -2.07
N MET A 70 -2.76 -2.42 -1.15
CA MET A 70 -1.55 -3.23 -1.23
C MET A 70 -1.94 -4.71 -1.33
N LEU A 71 -1.27 -5.45 -2.21
CA LEU A 71 -1.50 -6.88 -2.44
C LEU A 71 -0.34 -7.70 -1.89
N CYS A 72 -0.65 -8.73 -1.11
CA CYS A 72 0.35 -9.66 -0.60
C CYS A 72 0.25 -11.00 -1.31
N TYR A 73 1.36 -11.38 -1.92
CA TYR A 73 1.58 -12.71 -2.53
C TYR A 73 2.37 -13.63 -1.60
N CYS A 74 2.82 -13.10 -0.46
CA CYS A 74 3.47 -13.86 0.59
C CYS A 74 3.04 -13.30 1.94
N ASP A 75 2.84 -14.18 2.90
CA ASP A 75 2.67 -13.77 4.29
C ASP A 75 3.98 -13.14 4.84
N ASN A 76 3.87 -12.34 5.89
CA ASN A 76 5.03 -11.73 6.54
C ASN A 76 5.11 -12.16 8.00
N ILE A 77 6.02 -13.10 8.26
CA ILE A 77 6.33 -13.54 9.62
C ILE A 77 7.84 -13.74 9.79
N TRP A 78 8.31 -13.68 11.03
CA TRP A 78 9.70 -13.91 11.43
C TRP A 78 10.18 -15.36 11.30
N LYS A 79 9.38 -16.24 10.68
CA LYS A 79 9.54 -17.69 10.67
C LYS A 79 9.53 -18.23 9.22
N GLU A 80 10.02 -19.46 9.01
CA GLU A 80 9.88 -20.16 7.74
C GLU A 80 8.42 -20.30 7.31
N MET A 81 8.22 -20.22 6.00
CA MET A 81 6.94 -20.40 5.35
C MET A 81 6.98 -21.55 4.37
N LYS A 82 5.79 -22.08 4.10
CA LYS A 82 5.56 -23.05 3.06
C LYS A 82 4.51 -22.51 2.12
N HIS A 83 4.76 -22.54 0.81
CA HIS A 83 3.89 -21.94 -0.18
C HIS A 83 3.51 -20.47 0.14
N CYS A 84 4.45 -19.69 0.69
CA CYS A 84 4.23 -18.28 1.07
C CYS A 84 3.10 -18.03 2.10
N ARG A 85 2.81 -19.03 2.94
CA ARG A 85 1.76 -18.97 3.97
C ARG A 85 2.34 -19.34 5.33
N VAL A 86 1.91 -18.64 6.37
CA VAL A 86 2.21 -19.05 7.75
C VAL A 86 1.53 -20.37 8.08
N GLY A 87 2.10 -21.13 9.00
CA GLY A 87 1.50 -22.36 9.52
C GLY A 87 0.06 -22.12 10.00
N GLY A 88 -0.89 -22.89 9.47
CA GLY A 88 -2.33 -22.74 9.73
C GLY A 88 -3.10 -21.95 8.68
N ALA A 89 -2.42 -21.18 7.82
CA ALA A 89 -3.04 -20.40 6.75
C ALA A 89 -2.98 -21.10 5.37
N PHE A 90 -2.79 -22.42 5.32
CA PHE A 90 -2.58 -23.18 4.06
C PHE A 90 -3.73 -23.07 3.06
N GLY A 91 -4.95 -22.77 3.52
CA GLY A 91 -6.12 -22.55 2.67
C GLY A 91 -6.26 -21.12 2.11
N MET A 92 -5.39 -20.19 2.49
CA MET A 92 -5.45 -18.79 2.03
C MET A 92 -5.16 -18.69 0.53
N THR A 93 -6.00 -17.99 -0.22
CA THR A 93 -5.73 -17.68 -1.64
C THR A 93 -4.70 -16.56 -1.75
N LEU A 94 -3.76 -16.68 -2.69
CA LEU A 94 -2.79 -15.63 -3.01
C LEU A 94 -3.16 -14.97 -4.36
N PRO A 95 -3.09 -13.63 -4.47
CA PRO A 95 -2.80 -12.68 -3.40
C PRO A 95 -3.99 -12.45 -2.48
N PHE A 96 -3.73 -11.83 -1.33
CA PHE A 96 -4.73 -11.31 -0.39
C PHE A 96 -4.55 -9.80 -0.17
N ASP A 97 -5.55 -9.16 0.45
CA ASP A 97 -5.46 -7.76 0.90
C ASP A 97 -4.36 -7.63 1.95
N CYS A 98 -3.29 -6.91 1.62
CA CYS A 98 -2.13 -6.88 2.51
C CYS A 98 -2.35 -5.93 3.69
N PRO A 99 -2.11 -6.39 4.94
CA PRO A 99 -1.95 -5.49 6.06
C PRO A 99 -0.83 -4.47 5.77
N ALA A 100 -1.04 -3.21 6.13
CA ALA A 100 -0.08 -2.16 5.79
C ALA A 100 1.31 -2.42 6.41
N ASP A 101 1.37 -2.93 7.64
CA ASP A 101 2.60 -3.27 8.37
C ASP A 101 3.40 -4.43 7.76
N HIS A 102 2.81 -5.19 6.83
CA HIS A 102 3.54 -6.21 6.09
C HIS A 102 4.48 -5.61 5.04
N ILE A 103 4.23 -4.38 4.59
CA ILE A 103 4.89 -3.76 3.44
C ILE A 103 5.53 -2.41 3.76
N ILE A 104 4.89 -1.62 4.63
CA ILE A 104 5.38 -0.32 5.06
C ILE A 104 5.72 -0.33 6.55
N ASN A 105 6.61 0.57 6.96
CA ASN A 105 6.92 0.79 8.37
C ASN A 105 5.81 1.62 9.02
N LEU A 106 4.64 0.99 9.20
CA LEU A 106 3.42 1.64 9.69
C LEU A 106 3.61 2.43 11.00
N PRO A 107 4.39 1.98 12.01
CA PRO A 107 4.65 2.79 13.20
C PRO A 107 5.21 4.19 12.91
N SER A 108 6.10 4.32 11.92
CA SER A 108 6.66 5.62 11.53
C SER A 108 5.63 6.56 10.89
N TRP A 109 4.55 6.02 10.30
CA TRP A 109 3.45 6.83 9.76
C TRP A 109 2.60 7.50 10.84
N PHE A 110 2.67 7.02 12.09
CA PHE A 110 2.01 7.63 13.25
C PHE A 110 2.93 8.62 14.01
N SER A 111 4.11 8.94 13.46
CA SER A 111 5.00 9.93 14.07
C SER A 111 4.37 11.33 14.09
N ALA A 112 4.63 12.09 15.16
CA ALA A 112 4.22 13.49 15.28
C ALA A 112 4.88 14.40 14.22
N ASP A 113 6.00 13.96 13.64
CA ASP A 113 6.75 14.70 12.61
C ASP A 113 6.13 14.57 11.20
N MET A 114 5.04 13.80 11.05
CA MET A 114 4.36 13.65 9.77
C MET A 114 3.72 14.99 9.34
N PRO A 115 4.13 15.57 8.18
CA PRO A 115 3.64 16.87 7.73
C PRO A 115 2.21 16.82 7.17
N ILE A 116 1.66 15.62 6.98
CA ILE A 116 0.30 15.38 6.51
C ILE A 116 -0.32 14.23 7.31
N ALA A 117 -1.65 14.25 7.42
CA ALA A 117 -2.40 13.08 7.86
C ALA A 117 -2.45 12.00 6.76
N PHE A 118 -2.80 10.78 7.15
CA PHE A 118 -3.11 9.70 6.22
C PHE A 118 -4.40 8.96 6.60
N ARG A 119 -4.90 8.16 5.66
CA ARG A 119 -6.03 7.24 5.82
C ARG A 119 -5.64 5.86 5.30
N GLU A 120 -6.25 4.84 5.88
CA GLU A 120 -6.11 3.45 5.50
C GLU A 120 -6.61 3.19 4.07
N SER A 121 -6.13 2.09 3.50
CA SER A 121 -6.71 1.58 2.26
C SER A 121 -8.18 1.23 2.48
N GLY A 122 -9.04 1.55 1.50
CA GLY A 122 -10.49 1.32 1.61
C GLY A 122 -11.28 2.44 2.27
N PHE A 123 -10.61 3.48 2.83
CA PHE A 123 -11.28 4.63 3.43
C PHE A 123 -12.32 5.27 2.49
N LEU A 124 -11.97 5.44 1.20
CA LEU A 124 -12.86 6.07 0.22
C LEU A 124 -14.06 5.20 -0.20
N SER A 125 -14.03 3.90 0.12
CA SER A 125 -15.15 2.98 -0.10
C SER A 125 -15.94 2.68 1.19
N ASP A 126 -15.60 3.30 2.32
CA ASP A 126 -16.33 3.08 3.57
C ASP A 126 -17.78 3.60 3.45
N PRO A 127 -18.78 2.82 3.89
CA PRO A 127 -20.20 3.23 3.82
C PRO A 127 -20.48 4.50 4.64
N ARG A 128 -19.71 4.78 5.69
CA ARG A 128 -19.84 5.95 6.56
C ARG A 128 -19.28 7.24 5.93
N LEU A 129 -18.50 7.13 4.85
CA LEU A 129 -17.90 8.29 4.18
C LEU A 129 -19.00 9.25 3.68
N SER A 130 -18.84 10.55 4.01
CA SER A 130 -19.81 11.59 3.72
C SER A 130 -20.18 11.66 2.22
N PRO A 131 -21.48 11.80 1.90
CA PRO A 131 -21.93 12.05 0.53
C PRO A 131 -21.29 13.29 -0.11
N ASP A 132 -20.90 14.30 0.67
CA ASP A 132 -20.24 15.50 0.15
C ASP A 132 -18.84 15.19 -0.38
N ILE A 133 -18.11 14.30 0.28
CA ILE A 133 -16.80 13.82 -0.20
C ILE A 133 -17.00 13.01 -1.47
N LYS A 134 -17.97 12.09 -1.48
CA LYS A 134 -18.29 11.25 -2.65
C LYS A 134 -18.70 12.07 -3.88
N ARG A 135 -19.45 13.16 -3.69
CA ARG A 135 -19.84 14.08 -4.77
C ARG A 135 -18.72 15.00 -5.24
N SER A 136 -17.69 15.21 -4.43
CA SER A 136 -16.57 16.11 -4.71
C SER A 136 -15.29 15.32 -4.96
N TRP A 137 -15.36 14.48 -5.99
CA TRP A 137 -14.28 13.58 -6.40
C TRP A 137 -13.92 13.83 -7.84
N VAL A 138 -12.65 14.12 -8.11
CA VAL A 138 -12.11 14.17 -9.47
C VAL A 138 -10.96 13.18 -9.62
N ARG A 139 -10.95 12.48 -10.75
CA ARG A 139 -9.82 11.67 -11.17
C ARG A 139 -9.10 12.37 -12.31
N VAL A 140 -7.78 12.45 -12.20
CA VAL A 140 -6.94 13.18 -13.15
C VAL A 140 -5.74 12.36 -13.59
N SER A 141 -5.45 12.39 -14.87
CA SER A 141 -4.16 11.95 -15.40
C SER A 141 -3.22 13.15 -15.47
N THR A 142 -1.99 12.96 -15.04
CA THR A 142 -1.04 14.06 -14.87
C THR A 142 0.34 13.69 -15.45
N PRO A 143 1.10 14.66 -15.99
CA PRO A 143 2.50 14.45 -16.33
C PRO A 143 3.35 14.26 -15.05
N PRO A 144 4.61 13.81 -15.16
CA PRO A 144 5.58 14.05 -14.10
C PRO A 144 5.67 15.55 -13.79
N MET A 145 5.71 15.92 -12.50
CA MET A 145 5.64 17.31 -12.06
C MET A 145 6.46 17.56 -10.78
N THR A 146 7.01 18.75 -10.64
CA THR A 146 7.55 19.26 -9.36
C THR A 146 6.44 19.67 -8.40
N SER A 147 6.78 20.02 -7.16
CA SER A 147 5.79 20.47 -6.17
C SER A 147 5.05 21.75 -6.61
N GLY A 148 5.74 22.70 -7.22
CA GLY A 148 5.17 23.94 -7.74
C GLY A 148 4.31 23.72 -8.98
N GLU A 149 4.75 22.83 -9.87
CA GLU A 149 3.96 22.38 -11.01
C GLU A 149 2.68 21.69 -10.56
N ALA A 150 2.73 20.82 -9.54
CA ALA A 150 1.54 20.18 -8.96
C ALA A 150 0.51 21.19 -8.48
N ARG A 151 0.94 22.19 -7.68
CA ARG A 151 0.06 23.25 -7.20
C ARG A 151 -0.57 24.06 -8.32
N ARG A 152 0.18 24.34 -9.39
CA ARG A 152 -0.30 25.10 -10.56
C ARG A 152 -1.26 24.27 -11.43
N LEU A 153 -0.86 23.06 -11.80
CA LEU A 153 -1.60 22.19 -12.71
C LEU A 153 -2.90 21.65 -12.08
N LEU A 154 -2.91 21.42 -10.76
CA LEU A 154 -4.07 20.91 -10.04
C LEU A 154 -4.90 22.03 -9.38
N LYS A 155 -4.52 23.30 -9.57
CA LYS A 155 -5.28 24.47 -9.10
C LYS A 155 -6.77 24.43 -9.49
N PRO A 156 -7.17 24.03 -10.71
CA PRO A 156 -8.59 23.94 -11.08
C PRO A 156 -9.41 22.98 -10.20
N TYR A 157 -8.75 22.03 -9.53
CA TYR A 157 -9.36 21.00 -8.70
C TYR A 157 -9.15 21.24 -7.20
N GLU A 158 -8.64 22.40 -6.78
CA GLU A 158 -8.25 22.65 -5.40
C GLU A 158 -9.41 22.51 -4.40
N SER A 159 -10.65 22.81 -4.84
CA SER A 159 -11.87 22.68 -4.05
C SER A 159 -12.43 21.25 -4.02
N SER A 160 -11.91 20.34 -4.84
CA SER A 160 -12.34 18.94 -4.86
C SER A 160 -11.90 18.25 -3.57
N ARG A 161 -12.84 17.62 -2.86
CA ARG A 161 -12.57 16.88 -1.62
C ARG A 161 -11.63 15.71 -1.88
N VAL A 162 -11.72 15.04 -3.01
CA VAL A 162 -10.79 13.99 -3.44
C VAL A 162 -10.18 14.37 -4.79
N ILE A 163 -8.84 14.42 -4.83
CA ILE A 163 -8.08 14.36 -6.08
C ILE A 163 -7.49 12.96 -6.16
N GLU A 164 -7.88 12.20 -7.17
CA GLU A 164 -7.37 10.87 -7.42
C GLU A 164 -6.49 10.86 -8.67
N LEU A 165 -5.27 10.33 -8.56
CA LEU A 165 -4.37 10.23 -9.69
C LEU A 165 -4.63 8.93 -10.45
N ALA A 166 -4.92 9.05 -11.74
CA ALA A 166 -5.11 7.91 -12.65
C ALA A 166 -3.79 7.17 -12.93
N ILE A 167 -2.64 7.80 -12.67
CA ILE A 167 -1.30 7.23 -12.76
C ILE A 167 -0.57 7.62 -11.48
N GLY A 168 -0.08 6.65 -10.71
CA GLY A 168 0.62 6.92 -9.46
C GLY A 168 2.14 6.89 -9.55
N LYS A 169 2.70 6.12 -10.49
CA LYS A 169 4.14 5.90 -10.63
C LYS A 169 4.80 6.96 -11.51
N ASP A 170 6.01 7.34 -11.13
CA ASP A 170 6.89 8.25 -11.87
C ASP A 170 6.20 9.59 -12.16
N ARG A 171 5.53 10.15 -11.13
CA ARG A 171 4.78 11.40 -11.19
C ARG A 171 5.45 12.56 -10.47
N PHE A 172 6.34 12.32 -9.52
CA PHE A 172 6.94 13.40 -8.73
C PHE A 172 8.40 13.68 -9.12
N CYS A 173 8.71 14.95 -9.37
CA CYS A 173 10.00 15.42 -9.86
C CYS A 173 10.85 16.17 -8.83
N GLY A 174 10.38 16.29 -7.58
CA GLY A 174 11.08 16.99 -6.51
C GLY A 174 10.38 18.28 -6.04
N PHE A 175 10.80 18.76 -4.88
CA PHE A 175 10.43 20.03 -4.30
C PHE A 175 11.43 21.12 -4.71
N GLU A 176 10.91 22.27 -5.11
CA GLU A 176 11.69 23.49 -5.33
C GLU A 176 12.03 24.19 -4.00
N GLU A 177 11.22 23.95 -2.97
CA GLU A 177 11.40 24.52 -1.64
C GLU A 177 12.29 23.59 -0.81
N ALA A 178 13.52 24.03 -0.51
CA ALA A 178 14.52 23.23 0.20
C ALA A 178 14.00 22.62 1.50
N ALA A 179 13.28 23.40 2.32
CA ALA A 179 12.72 22.90 3.58
C ALA A 179 11.78 21.70 3.40
N LYS A 180 10.95 21.69 2.35
CA LYS A 180 10.07 20.54 2.05
C LYS A 180 10.84 19.37 1.44
N ALA A 181 11.85 19.67 0.62
CA ALA A 181 12.76 18.65 0.12
C ALA A 181 13.46 17.93 1.28
N ASP A 182 13.98 18.66 2.26
CA ASP A 182 14.68 18.11 3.42
C ASP A 182 13.75 17.24 4.29
N VAL A 183 12.53 17.72 4.56
CA VAL A 183 11.50 16.94 5.26
C VAL A 183 11.21 15.64 4.52
N PHE A 184 10.99 15.70 3.20
CA PHE A 184 10.71 14.50 2.41
C PHE A 184 11.91 13.55 2.34
N SER A 185 13.12 14.07 2.18
CA SER A 185 14.38 13.33 2.12
C SER A 185 14.62 12.57 3.43
N SER A 186 14.29 13.18 4.56
CA SER A 186 14.37 12.54 5.87
C SER A 186 13.27 11.49 6.07
N LEU A 187 12.00 11.81 5.75
CA LEU A 187 10.87 10.94 6.07
C LEU A 187 10.71 9.75 5.12
N ALA A 188 10.78 9.97 3.81
CA ALA A 188 10.38 8.97 2.82
C ALA A 188 11.19 7.65 2.92
N PRO A 189 12.52 7.66 3.17
CA PRO A 189 13.28 6.43 3.40
C PRO A 189 12.82 5.64 4.63
N HIS A 190 12.22 6.27 5.64
CA HIS A 190 11.73 5.56 6.83
C HIS A 190 10.28 5.07 6.70
N LEU A 191 9.49 5.72 5.84
CA LEU A 191 8.07 5.42 5.65
C LEU A 191 7.82 4.40 4.54
N VAL A 192 8.54 4.55 3.42
CA VAL A 192 8.34 3.76 2.20
C VAL A 192 9.36 2.62 2.09
N SER A 193 10.53 2.74 2.73
CA SER A 193 11.47 1.61 2.80
C SER A 193 11.04 0.63 3.87
N TYR A 194 11.16 -0.65 3.52
CA TYR A 194 10.93 -1.76 4.43
C TYR A 194 11.68 -2.96 3.87
N SER A 195 12.90 -3.16 4.37
CA SER A 195 13.73 -4.30 3.96
C SER A 195 13.23 -5.55 4.67
N ARG A 196 12.96 -6.61 3.90
CA ARG A 196 12.46 -7.90 4.39
C ARG A 196 13.04 -9.04 3.55
N HIS A 197 12.87 -10.25 4.06
CA HIS A 197 13.14 -11.50 3.38
C HIS A 197 12.06 -12.51 3.73
N PHE A 198 11.88 -13.51 2.87
CA PHE A 198 10.98 -14.62 3.06
C PHE A 198 11.77 -15.91 3.17
N CYS A 199 11.79 -16.50 4.37
CA CYS A 199 12.41 -17.79 4.59
C CYS A 199 11.45 -18.91 4.16
N TYR A 200 11.98 -19.94 3.53
CA TYR A 200 11.12 -21.01 3.01
C TYR A 200 11.66 -22.41 3.28
N GLU A 201 10.72 -23.34 3.47
CA GLU A 201 11.00 -24.76 3.62
C GLU A 201 10.60 -25.60 2.40
N ASP A 202 10.06 -24.97 1.34
CA ASP A 202 9.61 -25.69 0.14
C ASP A 202 10.74 -26.53 -0.47
N GLY A 203 10.51 -27.83 -0.56
CA GLY A 203 11.50 -28.76 -1.11
C GLY A 203 12.62 -29.16 -0.14
N PHE A 204 12.59 -28.72 1.12
CA PHE A 204 13.55 -29.10 2.14
C PHE A 204 12.93 -30.04 3.17
N LYS A 205 13.71 -31.03 3.60
CA LYS A 205 13.34 -31.87 4.75
C LYS A 205 13.55 -31.06 6.01
N VAL A 206 12.51 -30.90 6.83
CA VAL A 206 12.60 -30.27 8.16
C VAL A 206 12.58 -31.35 9.24
N GLY A 207 13.44 -31.22 10.25
CA GLY A 207 13.59 -32.19 11.34
C GLY A 207 14.76 -33.18 11.16
N PRO A 208 14.69 -34.38 11.75
CA PRO A 208 15.81 -35.34 11.77
C PRO A 208 16.38 -35.66 10.38
N GLY A 209 17.67 -35.39 10.19
CA GLY A 209 18.36 -35.55 8.91
C GLY A 209 18.02 -34.48 7.87
N GLY A 210 17.51 -33.32 8.30
CA GLY A 210 17.22 -32.14 7.49
C GLY A 210 17.48 -30.85 8.28
N ILE A 211 16.82 -29.75 7.89
CA ILE A 211 16.93 -28.45 8.55
C ILE A 211 16.19 -28.52 9.91
N PRO A 212 16.82 -28.18 11.05
CA PRO A 212 16.14 -28.08 12.34
C PRO A 212 14.93 -27.13 12.35
N PHE A 213 13.88 -27.44 13.12
CA PHE A 213 12.62 -26.66 13.24
C PHE A 213 12.76 -25.21 13.75
N TYR A 214 13.93 -24.84 14.25
CA TYR A 214 14.25 -23.51 14.79
C TYR A 214 15.55 -22.97 14.19
N SER A 215 15.88 -23.46 13.01
CA SER A 215 17.04 -22.98 12.29
C SER A 215 16.91 -21.50 11.95
N PRO A 216 18.01 -20.74 12.01
CA PRO A 216 18.00 -19.35 11.61
C PRO A 216 17.57 -19.19 10.14
N CYS A 217 16.94 -18.06 9.87
CA CYS A 217 16.66 -17.58 8.53
C CYS A 217 17.92 -17.01 7.87
N CYS A 218 18.13 -17.33 6.60
CA CYS A 218 19.08 -16.68 5.67
C CYS A 218 20.56 -16.75 6.03
N HIS A 219 20.93 -17.27 7.21
CA HIS A 219 22.28 -17.25 7.73
C HIS A 219 22.61 -18.58 8.42
N GLY A 220 23.66 -19.26 7.98
CA GLY A 220 24.17 -20.46 8.63
C GLY A 220 24.94 -21.38 7.70
N ALA A 221 25.36 -22.54 8.21
CA ALA A 221 25.95 -23.58 7.39
C ALA A 221 24.86 -24.28 6.53
N PRO A 222 25.18 -24.71 5.29
CA PRO A 222 24.26 -25.48 4.45
C PRO A 222 23.58 -26.63 5.22
N GLY A 223 22.26 -26.74 5.07
CA GLY A 223 21.45 -27.73 5.79
C GLY A 223 21.16 -27.39 7.26
N ARG A 224 21.58 -26.22 7.75
CA ARG A 224 21.28 -25.74 9.12
C ARG A 224 20.57 -24.38 9.17
N HIS A 225 20.21 -23.82 8.02
CA HIS A 225 19.42 -22.58 7.93
C HIS A 225 18.37 -22.72 6.82
N PHE A 226 17.30 -21.94 6.93
CA PHE A 226 16.34 -21.84 5.84
C PHE A 226 16.87 -20.92 4.73
N PRO A 227 16.71 -21.28 3.45
CA PRO A 227 16.96 -20.37 2.35
C PRO A 227 15.95 -19.22 2.36
N CYS A 228 16.30 -18.12 1.71
CA CYS A 228 15.48 -16.92 1.68
C CYS A 228 15.40 -16.28 0.29
N VAL A 229 14.27 -15.63 0.02
CA VAL A 229 14.15 -14.63 -1.05
C VAL A 229 14.14 -13.25 -0.40
N TRP A 230 15.05 -12.39 -0.83
CA TRP A 230 15.15 -11.01 -0.34
C TRP A 230 14.23 -10.10 -1.13
N LEU A 231 13.65 -9.10 -0.46
CA LEU A 231 12.95 -8.03 -1.17
C LEU A 231 13.91 -7.18 -1.99
N HIS A 232 13.41 -6.60 -3.08
CA HIS A 232 14.13 -5.58 -3.82
C HIS A 232 14.46 -4.38 -2.93
N GLU A 233 15.59 -3.73 -3.23
CA GLU A 233 15.94 -2.47 -2.59
C GLU A 233 14.83 -1.43 -2.81
N PRO A 234 14.58 -0.56 -1.81
CA PRO A 234 13.61 0.52 -1.96
C PRO A 234 14.00 1.43 -3.14
N PRO A 235 13.02 2.11 -3.78
CA PRO A 235 13.32 3.05 -4.84
C PRO A 235 14.19 4.20 -4.32
N LYS A 236 14.98 4.80 -5.20
CA LYS A 236 15.66 6.06 -4.89
C LYS A 236 14.63 7.17 -4.60
N PHE A 237 14.93 7.98 -3.59
CA PHE A 237 14.12 9.11 -3.16
C PHE A 237 14.71 10.41 -3.73
N TYR A 238 14.02 10.99 -4.70
CA TYR A 238 14.42 12.26 -5.33
C TYR A 238 13.63 13.39 -4.67
N ALA A 239 14.26 14.10 -3.75
CA ALA A 239 13.61 15.15 -2.97
C ALA A 239 13.69 16.54 -3.61
N HIS A 240 14.78 16.84 -4.32
CA HIS A 240 15.10 18.17 -4.83
C HIS A 240 14.78 18.29 -6.32
N ALA A 241 14.08 19.36 -6.71
CA ALA A 241 13.73 19.61 -8.12
C ALA A 241 14.95 19.95 -9.00
N GLU A 242 16.06 20.36 -8.39
CA GLU A 242 17.36 20.62 -9.03
C GLU A 242 18.07 19.34 -9.47
N THR A 243 17.75 18.20 -8.85
CA THR A 243 18.30 16.88 -9.17
C THR A 243 17.16 15.88 -9.44
N PRO A 244 16.35 16.13 -10.49
CA PRO A 244 15.15 15.35 -10.72
C PRO A 244 15.48 13.93 -11.21
N PRO A 245 14.56 12.98 -11.04
CA PRO A 245 14.73 11.63 -11.57
C PRO A 245 14.72 11.62 -13.11
N PRO A 246 15.29 10.58 -13.76
CA PRO A 246 15.38 10.50 -15.22
C PRO A 246 14.03 10.62 -15.96
N PHE A 247 12.95 10.08 -15.38
CA PHE A 247 11.61 10.15 -15.98
C PHE A 247 11.03 11.58 -16.05
N CYS A 248 11.66 12.55 -15.38
CA CYS A 248 11.27 13.96 -15.43
C CYS A 248 11.96 14.76 -16.53
N ALA A 249 12.81 14.15 -17.36
CA ALA A 249 13.54 14.86 -18.42
C ALA A 249 12.61 15.62 -19.40
N ASN A 250 11.39 15.10 -19.62
CA ASN A 250 10.39 15.70 -20.53
C ASN A 250 9.15 16.23 -19.78
N ARG A 251 9.29 16.62 -18.50
CA ARG A 251 8.16 17.12 -17.69
C ARG A 251 7.54 18.38 -18.31
N GLY A 252 6.23 18.56 -18.13
CA GLY A 252 5.47 19.70 -18.66
C GLY A 252 5.03 19.61 -20.13
N SER A 253 5.36 18.51 -20.84
CA SER A 253 4.95 18.29 -22.24
C SER A 253 3.53 17.75 -22.41
N MET A 254 2.88 17.25 -21.34
CA MET A 254 1.54 16.67 -21.41
C MET A 254 0.56 17.44 -20.50
N PRO A 255 -0.68 17.70 -20.95
CA PRO A 255 -1.68 18.37 -20.13
C PRO A 255 -2.20 17.47 -19.02
N VAL A 256 -2.77 18.08 -17.99
CA VAL A 256 -3.64 17.36 -17.05
C VAL A 256 -4.98 17.11 -17.73
N THR A 257 -5.44 15.86 -17.71
CA THR A 257 -6.76 15.50 -18.25
C THR A 257 -7.61 14.89 -17.15
N GLN A 258 -8.87 15.33 -17.08
CA GLN A 258 -9.84 14.67 -16.21
C GLN A 258 -10.21 13.32 -16.84
N VAL A 259 -10.24 12.29 -16.02
CA VAL A 259 -10.64 10.94 -16.39
C VAL A 259 -11.92 10.61 -15.62
N GLU A 260 -12.77 9.78 -16.21
CA GLU A 260 -13.98 9.31 -15.53
C GLU A 260 -13.63 8.54 -14.25
N VAL A 261 -14.30 8.89 -13.15
CA VAL A 261 -14.30 8.08 -11.93
C VAL A 261 -15.32 6.96 -12.16
N PRO A 262 -14.94 5.68 -12.07
CA PRO A 262 -15.88 4.58 -12.23
C PRO A 262 -17.06 4.72 -11.23
N THR A 263 -18.29 4.61 -11.73
CA THR A 263 -19.52 4.68 -10.90
C THR A 263 -19.55 3.62 -9.82
N ASN A 264 -18.97 2.45 -10.09
CA ASN A 264 -18.63 1.43 -9.11
C ASN A 264 -17.14 1.55 -8.82
N TYR A 265 -16.77 2.33 -7.81
CA TYR A 265 -15.37 2.44 -7.38
C TYR A 265 -14.82 1.03 -7.18
N PRO A 266 -13.82 0.61 -7.97
CA PRO A 266 -13.57 -0.81 -8.14
C PRO A 266 -13.03 -1.39 -6.84
N ASP A 267 -13.82 -2.26 -6.22
CA ASP A 267 -13.32 -3.17 -5.21
C ASP A 267 -12.51 -4.24 -5.94
N LEU A 268 -11.21 -3.97 -6.10
CA LEU A 268 -10.28 -4.90 -6.71
C LEU A 268 -9.87 -6.04 -5.75
N SER A 269 -10.59 -6.29 -4.64
CA SER A 269 -10.23 -7.38 -3.72
C SER A 269 -10.10 -8.71 -4.46
N PRO A 270 -8.93 -9.40 -4.40
CA PRO A 270 -8.75 -10.72 -4.98
C PRO A 270 -9.59 -11.76 -4.23
N ASN A 271 -10.13 -11.40 -3.06
CA ASN A 271 -10.95 -12.26 -2.26
C ASN A 271 -12.28 -11.56 -1.92
N PRO A 272 -13.39 -11.85 -2.64
CA PRO A 272 -14.71 -11.37 -2.23
C PRO A 272 -15.11 -11.83 -0.81
N MET A 273 -14.45 -12.86 -0.26
CA MET A 273 -14.61 -13.33 1.12
C MET A 273 -13.75 -12.56 2.14
N SER A 274 -12.79 -11.69 1.76
CA SER A 274 -12.13 -10.81 2.74
C SER A 274 -13.12 -9.81 3.34
N ARG A 275 -14.22 -9.52 2.61
CA ARG A 275 -15.41 -8.85 3.15
C ARG A 275 -16.08 -9.62 4.30
N GLN A 276 -15.83 -10.92 4.46
CA GLN A 276 -16.42 -11.68 5.56
C GLN A 276 -15.91 -11.21 6.92
N PHE A 277 -14.73 -10.61 7.06
CA PHE A 277 -14.39 -9.97 8.35
C PHE A 277 -15.30 -8.77 8.66
N HIS A 278 -15.81 -8.09 7.63
CA HIS A 278 -16.82 -7.04 7.80
C HIS A 278 -18.26 -7.57 7.93
N ALA A 279 -18.58 -8.75 7.39
CA ALA A 279 -19.90 -9.38 7.56
C ALA A 279 -20.02 -10.21 8.87
N VAL A 280 -18.92 -10.84 9.32
CA VAL A 280 -18.85 -11.66 10.54
C VAL A 280 -18.88 -10.81 11.82
N THR A 281 -18.61 -9.50 11.71
CA THR A 281 -18.82 -8.57 12.84
C THR A 281 -20.30 -8.35 13.18
N ASP A 282 -21.23 -8.68 12.27
CA ASP A 282 -22.67 -8.71 12.60
C ASP A 282 -23.06 -9.99 13.33
N GLU A 283 -22.51 -11.16 12.98
CA GLU A 283 -22.87 -12.42 13.65
C GLU A 283 -22.37 -12.50 15.11
N PHE A 284 -21.16 -12.01 15.39
CA PHE A 284 -20.66 -11.93 16.78
C PHE A 284 -21.46 -10.96 17.66
N ARG A 285 -22.09 -9.93 17.08
CA ARG A 285 -22.99 -9.01 17.81
C ARG A 285 -24.39 -9.59 18.00
N VAL A 286 -24.86 -10.42 17.07
CA VAL A 286 -26.17 -11.10 17.18
C VAL A 286 -26.16 -12.16 18.29
N GLY A 287 -25.01 -12.78 18.58
CA GLY A 287 -24.85 -13.82 19.60
C GLY A 287 -25.00 -13.38 21.07
N PHE A 288 -25.04 -12.08 21.37
CA PHE A 288 -25.12 -11.58 22.76
C PHE A 288 -26.50 -11.03 23.18
N LYS A 289 -27.56 -11.23 22.40
CA LYS A 289 -28.92 -11.05 22.93
C LYS A 289 -29.21 -12.18 23.90
N ARG A 290 -28.95 -11.96 25.20
CA ARG A 290 -29.48 -12.78 26.29
C ARG A 290 -30.96 -13.01 26.02
N LYS A 291 -31.38 -14.28 25.93
CA LYS A 291 -32.78 -14.64 26.10
C LYS A 291 -33.22 -14.06 27.44
N ALA A 292 -34.02 -13.00 27.40
CA ALA A 292 -34.81 -12.62 28.55
C ALA A 292 -35.77 -13.78 28.79
N THR A 293 -35.47 -14.61 29.78
CA THR A 293 -36.41 -15.58 30.32
C THR A 293 -37.52 -14.80 31.01
N SER A 294 -38.69 -14.77 30.39
CA SER A 294 -39.94 -14.42 31.04
C SER A 294 -40.29 -15.49 32.07
N ASN A 295 -40.30 -15.12 33.35
CA ASN A 295 -41.12 -15.74 34.39
C ASN A 295 -42.07 -14.65 34.90
#